data_AF-A0A2E0TG45-F1
#
_entry.id   AF-A0A2E0TG45-F1
#
_cell.length_a   1.000
_cell.length_b   1.000
_cell.length_c   1.000
_cell.angle_alpha   90.00
_cell.angle_beta   90.00
_cell.angle_gamma   90.00
#
_symmetry.space_group_name_H-M   'P 1'
#
loop_
_entity.id
_entity.type
_entity.pdbx_description
1 polymer ?
#
loop_
_entity_poly.entity_id
_entity_poly.type
_entity_poly.pdbx_seq_one_letter_code
_entity_poly.pdbx_strand_id
1 'polypeptide(L)'
;MVDTSSHGGGRTRRAPGRAATRSGGAAALAWAIGLGLLVGAAAPVAAQSERELLQRAREAMERGQEAYLAQSYAEAAASFMAAYEAKPFSAFLYNAGIAYERNGDVERAIELYARYLDEEPDAADSEEVRERLARLRELVGDDTPDGTAPDGTTPDGTTPDGTTPDGTAPDGTTPDGTTPDGTAPDGTAPDGTAPDGTAPDGTAPDGTTPSGTGPAIGATPQRTLVDAPERQMKSLLSVETVPGDARVTLRQGDRTVATGPSPFAATLDEGEYEISVEHPDYRTVSRSMRIRPGKVYVAILEMSQGEFLGYLRVVTDPPGADVYIDDREAGAVGQTPFQNPVTTGEHHVWIERPGYETEERDVEVAIGEDVTQQLQLTRVTYGRIRIVGNVPGAIVLVDGQEVGEVPYEGQHEAGPHRITVRHDGMKDWEELVDIQRGQLTPIRVRLRPAVSRSGAWATASLGVIVLGGGIALGLLGDGLETDLANDRDAGRLADDDPRILRGKIFNGAANAAFGVAGLLGLLSLYYFVRDPLPDSEGTVLEPRDWTFVPHIDPVHRAGGAQLNWSF
;
A
#
# COMPACT_ATOMS: atom_id res chain seq x y z
N MET A 1 24.83 -75.33 31.92
CA MET A 1 24.66 -74.89 33.32
C MET A 1 24.13 -73.46 33.24
N VAL A 2 22.81 -73.23 33.30
CA VAL A 2 21.97 -73.12 34.53
C VAL A 2 22.49 -71.93 35.37
N ASP A 3 21.77 -70.82 35.56
CA ASP A 3 20.49 -70.67 36.30
C ASP A 3 19.99 -69.20 36.11
N THR A 4 18.72 -68.91 35.75
CA THR A 4 17.58 -68.47 36.63
C THR A 4 17.79 -67.12 37.34
N SER A 5 16.79 -66.32 37.73
CA SER A 5 15.35 -66.17 37.48
C SER A 5 14.90 -64.88 38.21
N SER A 6 13.75 -64.37 37.80
CA SER A 6 12.95 -63.30 38.41
C SER A 6 12.57 -63.50 39.89
N HIS A 7 12.29 -62.40 40.61
CA HIS A 7 11.26 -62.26 41.68
C HIS A 7 10.68 -60.83 41.51
N GLY A 8 9.38 -60.56 41.29
CA GLY A 8 8.20 -60.87 42.12
C GLY A 8 8.17 -59.93 43.33
N GLY A 9 7.18 -59.09 43.67
CA GLY A 9 5.81 -58.84 43.22
C GLY A 9 5.05 -58.20 44.41
N GLY A 10 4.48 -57.00 44.24
CA GLY A 10 3.29 -56.45 44.92
C GLY A 10 3.29 -56.11 46.43
N ARG A 11 2.90 -54.87 46.79
CA ARG A 11 1.60 -54.53 47.44
C ARG A 11 1.46 -53.08 47.97
N THR A 12 0.54 -52.34 47.34
CA THR A 12 -0.65 -51.63 47.90
C THR A 12 -0.59 -50.47 48.92
N ARG A 13 -1.35 -49.41 48.57
CA ARG A 13 -2.30 -48.52 49.32
C ARG A 13 -1.96 -47.04 49.03
N ARG A 14 -2.88 -46.12 48.70
CA ARG A 14 -4.33 -45.95 48.97
C ARG A 14 -4.92 -44.91 47.98
N ALA A 15 -6.21 -45.07 47.63
CA ALA A 15 -7.09 -44.21 46.82
C ALA A 15 -7.59 -42.95 47.61
N PRO A 16 -8.66 -42.19 47.25
CA PRO A 16 -9.52 -42.09 46.02
C PRO A 16 -9.68 -40.60 45.53
N GLY A 17 -10.38 -40.21 44.45
CA GLY A 17 -11.71 -40.61 44.00
C GLY A 17 -12.17 -39.93 42.69
N ARG A 18 -12.86 -40.77 41.90
CA ARG A 18 -14.02 -40.60 40.97
C ARG A 18 -14.87 -39.31 41.15
N ALA A 19 -15.71 -38.84 40.22
CA ALA A 19 -16.23 -39.27 38.91
C ALA A 19 -17.06 -38.09 38.33
N ALA A 20 -17.01 -37.83 37.02
CA ALA A 20 -18.02 -38.14 35.98
C ALA A 20 -19.37 -37.39 36.04
N THR A 21 -19.77 -36.80 34.89
CA THR A 21 -21.06 -36.92 34.15
C THR A 21 -21.14 -35.76 33.13
N ARG A 22 -21.21 -35.96 31.80
CA ARG A 22 -22.25 -36.46 30.86
C ARG A 22 -23.26 -35.40 30.38
N SER A 23 -23.56 -35.49 29.07
CA SER A 23 -24.63 -34.83 28.26
C SER A 23 -24.34 -33.38 27.84
N GLY A 24 -24.75 -32.88 26.67
CA GLY A 24 -25.62 -33.32 25.57
C GLY A 24 -25.61 -32.20 24.51
N GLY A 25 -25.89 -32.51 23.25
CA GLY A 25 -25.69 -31.59 22.12
C GLY A 25 -26.85 -30.66 21.75
N ALA A 26 -26.61 -29.99 20.61
CA ALA A 26 -27.53 -29.36 19.65
C ALA A 26 -27.96 -27.88 19.84
N ALA A 27 -27.84 -27.16 18.70
CA ALA A 27 -28.52 -25.95 18.26
C ALA A 27 -28.18 -24.64 19.00
N ALA A 28 -28.20 -23.45 18.42
CA ALA A 28 -28.22 -22.89 17.06
C ALA A 28 -28.26 -21.36 17.30
N LEU A 29 -27.71 -20.57 16.38
CA LEU A 29 -28.04 -19.16 16.09
C LEU A 29 -28.07 -18.15 17.27
N ALA A 30 -27.23 -17.12 17.18
CA ALA A 30 -27.66 -15.72 17.00
C ALA A 30 -26.58 -14.70 17.38
N TRP A 31 -26.20 -13.88 16.39
CA TRP A 31 -25.84 -12.46 16.51
C TRP A 31 -24.58 -12.07 17.31
N ALA A 32 -23.51 -11.80 16.56
CA ALA A 32 -22.62 -10.64 16.81
C ALA A 32 -21.83 -10.31 15.53
N ILE A 33 -22.53 -9.78 14.53
CA ILE A 33 -21.92 -8.84 13.58
C ILE A 33 -21.73 -7.54 14.37
N GLY A 34 -20.50 -7.05 14.48
CA GLY A 34 -20.26 -5.70 14.98
C GLY A 34 -19.03 -5.59 15.87
N LEU A 35 -17.83 -5.61 15.28
CA LEU A 35 -16.72 -4.80 15.77
C LEU A 35 -15.66 -4.67 14.67
N GLY A 36 -15.92 -3.77 13.73
CA GLY A 36 -15.03 -3.50 12.60
C GLY A 36 -15.41 -2.22 11.89
N LEU A 37 -15.76 -1.18 12.65
CA LEU A 37 -16.01 0.17 12.16
C LEU A 37 -15.97 1.09 13.37
N LEU A 38 -14.82 1.69 13.62
CA LEU A 38 -14.64 2.98 14.34
C LEU A 38 -13.14 3.31 14.40
N VAL A 39 -12.50 3.42 13.24
CA VAL A 39 -11.43 4.41 13.05
C VAL A 39 -11.93 5.32 11.96
N GLY A 40 -12.85 6.21 12.34
CA GLY A 40 -13.50 7.14 11.45
C GLY A 40 -13.93 8.35 12.24
N ALA A 41 -13.30 9.48 11.91
CA ALA A 41 -13.82 10.83 12.08
C ALA A 41 -13.86 11.40 13.52
N ALA A 42 -12.69 11.73 14.08
CA ALA A 42 -12.58 12.81 15.08
C ALA A 42 -12.48 14.22 14.42
N ALA A 43 -12.39 14.31 13.10
CA ALA A 43 -12.28 15.55 12.34
C ALA A 43 -13.59 16.33 12.00
N PRO A 44 -14.83 15.78 12.05
CA PRO A 44 -15.99 16.52 11.55
C PRO A 44 -16.58 17.49 12.58
N VAL A 45 -16.34 17.30 13.87
CA VAL A 45 -16.98 18.15 14.91
C VAL A 45 -16.33 19.53 14.98
N ALA A 46 -15.01 19.62 14.84
CA ALA A 46 -14.30 20.90 14.82
C ALA A 46 -14.66 21.73 13.57
N ALA A 47 -14.67 21.11 12.38
CA ALA A 47 -15.06 21.76 11.13
C ALA A 47 -16.54 22.18 11.12
N GLN A 48 -17.44 21.40 11.73
CA GLN A 48 -18.85 21.79 11.91
C GLN A 48 -18.99 23.01 12.82
N SER A 49 -18.27 23.04 13.95
CA SER A 49 -18.30 24.17 14.88
C SER A 49 -17.74 25.46 14.25
N GLU A 50 -16.72 25.36 13.42
CA GLU A 50 -16.12 26.52 12.74
C GLU A 50 -17.06 27.11 11.67
N ARG A 51 -17.78 26.25 10.93
CA ARG A 51 -18.82 26.69 9.97
C ARG A 51 -19.98 27.39 10.65
N GLU A 52 -20.42 26.90 11.81
CA GLU A 52 -21.48 27.53 12.59
C GLU A 52 -21.08 28.93 13.09
N LEU A 53 -19.86 29.09 13.59
CA LEU A 53 -19.35 30.40 14.02
C LEU A 53 -19.27 31.38 12.85
N LEU A 54 -18.79 30.92 11.69
CA LEU A 54 -18.70 31.75 10.50
C LEU A 54 -20.08 32.14 9.94
N GLN A 55 -21.07 31.24 10.03
CA GLN A 55 -22.46 31.56 9.69
C GLN A 55 -23.03 32.64 10.63
N ARG A 56 -22.81 32.53 11.94
CA ARG A 56 -23.24 33.57 12.90
C ARG A 56 -22.58 34.92 12.61
N ALA A 57 -21.29 34.93 12.31
CA ALA A 57 -20.56 36.15 11.92
C ALA A 57 -21.16 36.78 10.65
N ARG A 58 -21.53 35.95 9.65
CA ARG A 58 -22.18 36.41 8.43
C ARG A 58 -23.58 36.99 8.69
N GLU A 59 -24.41 36.31 9.46
CA GLU A 59 -25.75 36.80 9.82
C GLU A 59 -25.68 38.11 10.60
N ALA A 60 -24.72 38.25 11.51
CA ALA A 60 -24.47 39.49 12.24
C ALA A 60 -23.95 40.61 11.32
N MET A 61 -23.08 40.29 10.37
CA MET A 61 -22.60 41.24 9.35
C MET A 61 -23.74 41.75 8.45
N GLU A 62 -24.63 40.85 8.00
CA GLU A 62 -25.78 41.20 7.17
C GLU A 62 -26.75 42.12 7.93
N ARG A 63 -27.09 41.80 9.19
CA ARG A 63 -27.88 42.68 10.06
C ARG A 63 -27.22 44.04 10.28
N GLY A 64 -25.90 44.05 10.49
CA GLY A 64 -25.14 45.29 10.65
C GLY A 64 -25.18 46.18 9.40
N GLN A 65 -25.07 45.58 8.22
CA GLN A 65 -25.18 46.28 6.94
C GLN A 65 -26.58 46.84 6.72
N GLU A 66 -27.64 46.06 7.00
CA GLU A 66 -29.03 46.52 6.90
C GLU A 66 -29.31 47.69 7.83
N ALA A 67 -28.91 47.59 9.10
CA ALA A 67 -29.04 48.67 10.08
C ALA A 67 -28.26 49.92 9.65
N TYR A 68 -27.05 49.75 9.09
CA TYR A 68 -26.24 50.87 8.61
C TYR A 68 -26.91 51.59 7.43
N LEU A 69 -27.47 50.84 6.47
CA LEU A 69 -28.21 51.38 5.34
C LEU A 69 -29.51 52.07 5.78
N ALA A 70 -30.15 51.55 6.82
CA ALA A 70 -31.30 52.16 7.48
C ALA A 70 -30.94 53.38 8.36
N GLN A 71 -29.65 53.77 8.41
CA GLN A 71 -29.12 54.85 9.26
C GLN A 71 -29.24 54.60 10.77
N SER A 72 -29.55 53.37 11.17
CA SER A 72 -29.53 52.89 12.57
C SER A 72 -28.10 52.53 12.98
N TYR A 73 -27.22 53.51 13.05
CA TYR A 73 -25.78 53.29 13.19
C TYR A 73 -25.35 52.62 14.50
N ALA A 74 -26.02 52.90 15.63
CA ALA A 74 -25.73 52.23 16.90
C ALA A 74 -26.04 50.72 16.84
N GLU A 75 -27.14 50.34 16.20
CA GLU A 75 -27.54 48.94 15.99
C GLU A 75 -26.60 48.24 15.00
N ALA A 76 -26.17 48.97 13.95
CA ALA A 76 -25.17 48.50 13.01
C ALA A 76 -23.85 48.16 13.72
N ALA A 77 -23.37 49.07 14.57
CA ALA A 77 -22.13 48.88 15.33
C ALA A 77 -22.22 47.67 16.28
N ALA A 78 -23.34 47.51 16.99
CA ALA A 78 -23.58 46.35 17.85
C ALA A 78 -23.60 45.03 17.05
N SER A 79 -24.19 45.04 15.86
CA SER A 79 -24.23 43.87 14.98
C SER A 79 -22.86 43.51 14.42
N PHE A 80 -22.02 44.49 14.05
CA PHE A 80 -20.63 44.24 13.66
C PHE A 80 -19.78 43.73 14.82
N MET A 81 -19.99 44.23 16.04
CA MET A 81 -19.32 43.68 17.23
C MET A 81 -19.77 42.24 17.52
N ALA A 82 -21.05 41.91 17.35
CA ALA A 82 -21.51 40.53 17.45
C ALA A 82 -20.88 39.61 16.39
N ALA A 83 -20.58 40.15 15.20
CA ALA A 83 -19.84 39.41 14.17
C ALA A 83 -18.39 39.15 14.60
N TYR A 84 -17.73 40.15 15.19
CA TYR A 84 -16.39 40.02 15.77
C TYR A 84 -16.34 39.01 16.93
N GLU A 85 -17.34 39.01 17.81
CA GLU A 85 -17.45 38.04 18.91
C GLU A 85 -17.63 36.61 18.40
N ALA A 86 -18.38 36.42 17.31
CA ALA A 86 -18.53 35.11 16.68
C ALA A 86 -17.24 34.65 15.99
N LYS A 87 -16.54 35.55 15.30
CA LYS A 87 -15.27 35.27 14.64
C LYS A 87 -14.40 36.55 14.61
N PRO A 88 -13.29 36.61 15.39
CA PRO A 88 -12.54 37.84 15.61
C PRO A 88 -11.69 38.19 14.38
N PHE A 89 -12.30 38.93 13.46
CA PHE A 89 -11.63 39.53 12.31
C PHE A 89 -11.66 41.04 12.43
N SER A 90 -10.50 41.67 12.25
CA SER A 90 -10.30 43.11 12.37
C SER A 90 -11.26 43.94 11.48
N ALA A 91 -11.67 43.39 10.32
CA ALA A 91 -12.68 43.98 9.43
C ALA A 91 -13.96 44.40 10.18
N PHE A 92 -14.40 43.59 11.14
CA PHE A 92 -15.60 43.88 11.93
C PHE A 92 -15.37 45.05 12.89
N LEU A 93 -14.17 45.18 13.46
CA LEU A 93 -13.80 46.34 14.28
C LEU A 93 -13.82 47.62 13.45
N TYR A 94 -13.23 47.58 12.26
CA TYR A 94 -13.24 48.72 11.34
C TYR A 94 -14.67 49.13 10.95
N ASN A 95 -15.51 48.16 10.58
CA ASN A 95 -16.91 48.41 10.21
C ASN A 95 -17.74 48.94 11.39
N ALA A 96 -17.54 48.42 12.59
CA ALA A 96 -18.14 48.94 13.83
C ALA A 96 -17.66 50.38 14.12
N GLY A 97 -16.37 50.67 13.90
CA GLY A 97 -15.80 52.02 14.02
C GLY A 97 -16.46 53.02 13.07
N ILE A 98 -16.69 52.63 11.80
CA ILE A 98 -17.43 53.46 10.83
C ILE A 98 -18.84 53.75 11.33
N ALA A 99 -19.52 52.74 11.86
CA ALA A 99 -20.89 52.89 12.36
C ALA A 99 -20.94 53.83 13.58
N TYR A 100 -20.08 53.66 14.57
CA TYR A 100 -20.02 54.58 15.72
C TYR A 100 -19.65 56.01 15.32
N GLU A 101 -18.72 56.19 14.38
CA GLU A 101 -18.37 57.51 13.86
C GLU A 101 -19.57 58.20 13.19
N ARG A 102 -20.37 57.45 12.41
CA ARG A 102 -21.61 57.97 11.81
C ARG A 102 -22.70 58.27 12.84
N ASN A 103 -22.72 57.52 13.94
CA ASN A 103 -23.63 57.75 15.07
C ASN A 103 -23.23 58.99 15.90
N GLY A 104 -22.02 59.52 15.70
CA GLY A 104 -21.47 60.62 16.51
C GLY A 104 -20.81 60.15 17.81
N ASP A 105 -20.68 58.83 18.03
CA ASP A 105 -19.99 58.26 19.19
C ASP A 105 -18.49 58.13 18.87
N VAL A 106 -17.82 59.29 18.86
CA VAL A 106 -16.45 59.42 18.36
C VAL A 106 -15.44 58.66 19.23
N GLU A 107 -15.67 58.60 20.54
CA GLU A 107 -14.80 57.91 21.50
C GLU A 107 -14.71 56.40 21.20
N ARG A 108 -15.86 55.74 20.98
CA ARG A 108 -15.86 54.31 20.59
C ARG A 108 -15.28 54.08 19.20
N ALA A 109 -15.49 55.01 18.27
CA ALA A 109 -14.88 54.91 16.95
C ALA A 109 -13.35 54.94 17.03
N ILE A 110 -12.78 55.83 17.86
CA ILE A 110 -11.33 55.92 18.12
C ILE A 110 -10.81 54.58 18.69
N GLU A 111 -11.50 54.01 19.68
CA GLU A 111 -11.11 52.74 20.29
C GLU A 111 -11.04 51.61 19.25
N LEU A 112 -12.07 51.49 18.42
CA LEU A 112 -12.15 50.39 17.45
C LEU A 112 -11.16 50.54 16.29
N TYR A 113 -10.90 51.76 15.81
CA TYR A 113 -9.85 51.98 14.82
C TYR A 113 -8.45 51.75 15.39
N ALA A 114 -8.21 52.11 16.65
CA ALA A 114 -6.94 51.79 17.32
C ALA A 114 -6.75 50.28 17.45
N ARG A 115 -7.79 49.54 17.85
CA ARG A 115 -7.75 48.06 17.91
C ARG A 115 -7.56 47.41 16.55
N TYR A 116 -8.19 47.96 15.50
CA TYR A 116 -7.96 47.51 14.12
C TYR A 116 -6.48 47.61 13.72
N LEU A 117 -5.85 48.75 14.00
CA LEU A 117 -4.44 48.97 13.71
C LEU A 117 -3.49 48.14 14.59
N ASP A 118 -3.92 47.76 15.79
CA ASP A 118 -3.17 46.86 16.67
C ASP A 118 -3.21 45.41 16.16
N GLU A 119 -4.37 44.96 15.66
CA GLU A 119 -4.54 43.62 15.09
C GLU A 119 -3.89 43.48 13.69
N GLU A 120 -3.97 44.52 12.85
CA GLU A 120 -3.42 44.52 11.49
C GLU A 120 -2.57 45.79 11.23
N PRO A 121 -1.36 45.90 11.81
CA PRO A 121 -0.51 47.10 11.66
C PRO A 121 -0.06 47.32 10.21
N ASP A 122 0.06 46.25 9.43
CA ASP A 122 0.48 46.26 8.03
C ASP A 122 -0.70 46.23 7.05
N ALA A 123 -1.93 46.48 7.53
CA ALA A 123 -3.09 46.57 6.65
C ALA A 123 -2.85 47.58 5.51
N ALA A 124 -3.36 47.28 4.32
CA ALA A 124 -3.11 48.10 3.12
C ALA A 124 -3.60 49.55 3.27
N ASP A 125 -4.60 49.77 4.13
CA ASP A 125 -5.19 51.07 4.47
C ASP A 125 -4.70 51.63 5.81
N SER A 126 -3.71 50.99 6.45
CA SER A 126 -3.27 51.35 7.80
C SER A 126 -2.87 52.82 7.93
N GLU A 127 -2.19 53.40 6.94
CA GLU A 127 -1.88 54.84 6.90
C GLU A 127 -3.15 55.72 6.89
N GLU A 128 -4.15 55.36 6.08
CA GLU A 128 -5.43 56.08 6.02
C GLU A 128 -6.17 55.99 7.36
N VAL A 129 -6.16 54.82 7.99
CA VAL A 129 -6.80 54.62 9.30
C VAL A 129 -6.05 55.38 10.40
N ARG A 130 -4.71 55.44 10.38
CA ARG A 130 -3.91 56.27 11.30
C ARG A 130 -4.26 57.74 11.16
N GLU A 131 -4.32 58.26 9.93
CA GLU A 131 -4.73 59.64 9.68
C GLU A 131 -6.17 59.89 10.16
N ARG A 132 -7.07 58.94 9.92
CA ARG A 132 -8.47 59.03 10.38
C ARG A 132 -8.54 59.07 11.91
N LEU A 133 -7.79 58.21 12.58
CA LEU A 133 -7.69 58.16 14.04
C LEU A 133 -7.17 59.49 14.60
N ALA A 134 -6.12 60.06 14.01
CA ALA A 134 -5.57 61.36 14.40
C ALA A 134 -6.62 62.49 14.27
N ARG A 135 -7.37 62.52 13.15
CA ARG A 135 -8.45 63.49 12.94
C ARG A 135 -9.58 63.36 13.97
N LEU A 136 -9.95 62.14 14.33
CA LEU A 136 -11.01 61.91 15.32
C LEU A 136 -10.57 62.28 16.74
N ARG A 137 -9.31 62.02 17.12
CA ARG A 137 -8.74 62.45 18.41
C ARG A 137 -8.70 63.97 18.55
N GLU A 138 -8.32 64.67 17.48
CA GLU A 138 -8.35 66.14 17.44
C GLU A 138 -9.77 66.70 17.66
N LEU A 139 -10.79 66.04 17.10
CA LEU A 139 -12.20 66.44 17.26
C LEU A 139 -12.72 66.32 18.69
N VAL A 140 -12.25 65.33 19.45
CA VAL A 140 -12.65 65.09 20.85
C VAL A 140 -11.80 65.91 21.83
N GLY A 141 -10.77 66.62 21.35
CA GLY A 141 -9.87 67.40 22.19
C GLY A 141 -8.96 66.52 23.06
N ASP A 142 -8.65 65.32 22.59
CA ASP A 142 -7.77 64.38 23.27
C ASP A 142 -6.31 64.70 22.87
N ASP A 143 -5.67 65.62 23.59
CA ASP A 143 -4.24 65.94 23.47
C ASP A 143 -3.37 64.83 24.11
N THR A 144 -3.42 63.62 23.56
CA THR A 144 -2.39 62.61 23.83
C THR A 144 -1.45 62.51 22.62
N PRO A 145 -0.20 63.02 22.73
CA PRO A 145 0.79 62.86 21.67
C PRO A 145 1.23 61.39 21.56
N ASP A 146 1.40 60.91 20.32
CA ASP A 146 1.99 59.62 20.01
C ASP A 146 3.33 59.43 20.73
N GLY A 147 3.34 58.50 21.68
CA GLY A 147 4.54 58.04 22.36
C GLY A 147 5.04 56.75 21.72
N THR A 148 6.12 56.87 20.97
CA THR A 148 7.07 55.78 20.66
C THR A 148 7.24 54.82 21.84
N ALA A 149 7.20 53.53 21.56
CA ALA A 149 7.45 52.42 22.48
C ALA A 149 8.71 52.62 23.35
N PRO A 150 8.65 52.19 24.63
CA PRO A 150 9.79 51.59 25.28
C PRO A 150 9.54 50.09 25.54
N ASP A 151 10.50 49.29 25.10
CA ASP A 151 10.62 47.87 25.42
C ASP A 151 10.66 47.59 26.93
N GLY A 152 10.07 46.45 27.30
CA GLY A 152 10.63 45.57 28.32
C GLY A 152 9.90 45.53 29.67
N THR A 153 9.10 44.48 29.84
CA THR A 153 9.26 43.38 30.83
C THR A 153 7.93 42.97 31.44
N THR A 154 7.54 41.71 31.21
CA THR A 154 6.48 41.00 31.92
C THR A 154 6.85 40.83 33.39
N PRO A 155 5.89 41.00 34.31
CA PRO A 155 5.76 40.02 35.39
C PRO A 155 4.37 39.37 35.44
N ASP A 156 4.40 38.05 35.65
CA ASP A 156 3.29 37.11 35.72
C ASP A 156 2.11 37.54 36.62
N GLY A 157 0.90 37.43 36.07
CA GLY A 157 -0.34 37.51 36.84
C GLY A 157 -0.64 36.18 37.54
N THR A 158 -0.44 36.15 38.85
CA THR A 158 -1.04 35.15 39.73
C THR A 158 -2.53 35.45 39.91
N THR A 159 -3.38 34.46 39.66
CA THR A 159 -4.81 34.47 39.99
C THR A 159 -5.02 34.39 41.50
N PRO A 160 -5.96 35.16 42.06
CA PRO A 160 -6.69 34.69 43.25
C PRO A 160 -8.19 34.52 43.01
N ASP A 161 -8.69 33.38 43.48
CA ASP A 161 -10.07 32.89 43.49
C ASP A 161 -11.09 33.83 44.15
N GLY A 162 -12.34 33.72 43.68
CA GLY A 162 -13.52 34.28 44.34
C GLY A 162 -14.75 33.38 44.16
N THR A 163 -15.05 32.61 45.20
CA THR A 163 -16.14 31.64 45.35
C THR A 163 -17.50 32.26 45.73
N THR A 164 -18.58 31.84 45.04
CA THR A 164 -20.00 31.53 45.44
C THR A 164 -20.84 32.50 46.31
N PRO A 165 -22.19 32.59 46.15
CA PRO A 165 -23.10 31.48 46.57
C PRO A 165 -24.40 31.21 45.77
N ASP A 166 -24.85 29.96 45.94
CA ASP A 166 -26.09 29.30 45.49
C ASP A 166 -27.41 29.98 45.86
N GLY A 167 -28.43 29.73 45.02
CA GLY A 167 -29.86 29.90 45.34
C GLY A 167 -30.73 28.92 44.55
N THR A 168 -31.27 27.92 45.25
CA THR A 168 -32.16 26.82 44.78
C THR A 168 -33.62 27.22 44.57
N ALA A 169 -34.22 26.81 43.42
CA ALA A 169 -35.54 26.18 43.12
C ALA A 169 -36.87 26.78 43.70
N PRO A 170 -38.08 26.63 43.07
CA PRO A 170 -38.54 25.42 42.35
C PRO A 170 -39.57 25.54 41.18
N ASP A 171 -39.68 24.40 40.48
CA ASP A 171 -40.75 23.77 39.66
C ASP A 171 -42.07 24.46 39.29
N GLY A 172 -42.52 24.21 38.03
CA GLY A 172 -43.90 24.44 37.61
C GLY A 172 -44.26 24.10 36.15
N THR A 173 -44.27 22.81 35.81
CA THR A 173 -45.19 22.10 34.87
C THR A 173 -45.42 22.59 33.42
N THR A 174 -44.98 21.78 32.46
CA THR A 174 -45.52 21.63 31.10
C THR A 174 -46.96 21.10 31.11
N PRO A 175 -47.80 21.53 30.15
CA PRO A 175 -48.68 20.58 29.47
C PRO A 175 -48.39 20.45 27.97
N ASP A 176 -48.24 19.20 27.53
CA ASP A 176 -48.32 18.77 26.13
C ASP A 176 -49.76 18.85 25.59
N GLY A 177 -49.90 19.08 24.27
CA GLY A 177 -50.89 18.34 23.47
C GLY A 177 -51.82 19.09 22.51
N THR A 178 -51.50 18.97 21.21
CA THR A 178 -52.39 18.73 20.04
C THR A 178 -53.16 19.88 19.35
N THR A 179 -52.83 20.06 18.05
CA THR A 179 -53.57 20.68 16.92
C THR A 179 -54.94 20.00 16.68
N PRO A 180 -55.96 20.62 16.01
CA PRO A 180 -55.90 21.12 14.62
C PRO A 180 -56.83 22.29 14.15
N ASP A 181 -56.48 22.81 12.96
CA ASP A 181 -57.24 23.47 11.86
C ASP A 181 -58.29 24.56 12.09
N GLY A 182 -58.14 25.65 11.32
CA GLY A 182 -59.15 26.69 11.08
C GLY A 182 -58.68 27.83 10.16
N THR A 183 -59.02 27.73 8.89
CA THR A 183 -58.78 28.59 7.70
C THR A 183 -59.39 30.01 7.71
N ALA A 184 -58.78 30.94 6.94
CA ALA A 184 -59.36 31.92 5.98
C ALA A 184 -58.58 33.28 5.93
N PRO A 185 -58.67 34.14 4.89
CA PRO A 185 -59.08 33.95 3.48
C PRO A 185 -58.19 34.65 2.41
N ASP A 186 -58.44 34.30 1.15
CA ASP A 186 -57.92 34.86 -0.12
C ASP A 186 -58.37 36.29 -0.46
N GLY A 187 -57.54 37.00 -1.24
CA GLY A 187 -57.89 38.24 -1.94
C GLY A 187 -56.85 38.66 -2.98
N THR A 188 -57.17 38.42 -4.25
CA THR A 188 -56.36 38.56 -5.48
C THR A 188 -55.98 39.98 -5.92
N ALA A 189 -54.83 40.09 -6.58
CA ALA A 189 -54.29 41.27 -7.27
C ALA A 189 -55.00 41.63 -8.59
N PRO A 190 -54.77 42.86 -9.10
CA PRO A 190 -54.79 43.12 -10.54
C PRO A 190 -53.46 43.66 -11.07
N ASP A 191 -53.06 43.12 -12.23
CA ASP A 191 -52.01 43.63 -13.13
C ASP A 191 -52.53 44.78 -14.02
N GLY A 192 -51.64 45.68 -14.45
CA GLY A 192 -51.96 46.72 -15.43
C GLY A 192 -50.76 47.56 -15.90
N THR A 193 -50.12 47.06 -16.95
CA THR A 193 -49.26 47.67 -18.00
C THR A 193 -49.11 49.20 -18.13
N ALA A 194 -47.88 49.62 -18.48
CA ALA A 194 -47.42 50.96 -18.88
C ALA A 194 -48.11 51.57 -20.11
N PRO A 195 -47.95 52.89 -20.35
CA PRO A 195 -47.17 53.30 -21.53
C PRO A 195 -46.29 54.56 -21.40
N ASP A 196 -45.36 54.66 -22.36
CA ASP A 196 -44.39 55.73 -22.68
C ASP A 196 -44.96 57.15 -22.86
N GLY A 197 -44.09 58.16 -22.69
CA GLY A 197 -44.31 59.47 -23.33
C GLY A 197 -43.42 60.65 -22.87
N THR A 198 -42.32 60.86 -23.60
CA THR A 198 -41.74 62.16 -24.05
C THR A 198 -41.27 63.24 -23.05
N ALA A 199 -39.97 63.57 -23.12
CA ALA A 199 -39.41 64.91 -22.81
C ALA A 199 -39.77 65.92 -23.94
N PRO A 200 -39.78 67.25 -23.69
CA PRO A 200 -38.53 68.01 -23.88
C PRO A 200 -38.33 69.29 -23.00
N ASP A 201 -37.04 69.65 -22.89
CA ASP A 201 -36.36 70.95 -22.80
C ASP A 201 -37.06 72.25 -22.34
N GLY A 202 -36.32 73.01 -21.51
CA GLY A 202 -36.09 74.42 -21.81
C GLY A 202 -36.07 75.44 -20.66
N THR A 203 -34.87 76.02 -20.46
CA THR A 203 -34.58 77.44 -20.14
C THR A 203 -34.78 78.00 -18.71
N ALA A 204 -33.65 78.39 -18.11
CA ALA A 204 -33.53 79.46 -17.10
C ALA A 204 -33.79 80.85 -17.74
N PRO A 205 -34.08 81.91 -16.95
CA PRO A 205 -32.98 82.78 -16.54
C PRO A 205 -33.12 83.49 -15.17
N ASP A 206 -32.01 84.15 -14.81
CA ASP A 206 -31.61 84.83 -13.59
C ASP A 206 -32.52 85.96 -13.06
N GLY A 207 -32.42 86.20 -11.75
CA GLY A 207 -32.86 87.41 -11.06
C GLY A 207 -31.91 87.81 -9.93
N THR A 208 -31.17 88.90 -10.14
CA THR A 208 -30.20 89.55 -9.26
C THR A 208 -30.86 90.42 -8.15
N THR A 209 -30.36 90.27 -6.89
CA THR A 209 -30.08 91.24 -5.78
C THR A 209 -30.77 92.62 -5.70
N PRO A 210 -31.06 93.21 -4.49
CA PRO A 210 -30.01 93.58 -3.52
C PRO A 210 -30.31 93.69 -1.99
N SER A 211 -29.20 93.55 -1.25
CA SER A 211 -28.77 94.02 0.09
C SER A 211 -29.73 94.63 1.13
N GLY A 212 -29.55 94.15 2.37
CA GLY A 212 -29.77 94.88 3.62
C GLY A 212 -28.81 94.40 4.73
N THR A 213 -28.10 95.33 5.35
CA THR A 213 -26.90 95.16 6.21
C THR A 213 -27.25 95.14 7.72
N GLY A 214 -26.56 94.32 8.53
CA GLY A 214 -26.49 94.43 10.01
C GLY A 214 -25.78 93.25 10.70
N PRO A 215 -25.02 93.42 11.80
CA PRO A 215 -23.71 92.77 11.98
C PRO A 215 -23.61 91.53 12.89
N ALA A 216 -22.65 90.67 12.51
CA ALA A 216 -21.89 89.59 13.15
C ALA A 216 -22.05 89.26 14.65
N ILE A 217 -22.18 87.96 14.96
CA ILE A 217 -21.37 87.24 15.97
C ILE A 217 -21.15 85.77 15.52
N GLY A 218 -19.89 85.40 15.27
CA GLY A 218 -19.30 84.05 15.43
C GLY A 218 -19.97 82.82 14.81
N ALA A 219 -19.76 82.59 13.51
CA ALA A 219 -19.84 81.24 12.94
C ALA A 219 -18.40 80.76 12.65
N THR A 220 -17.94 79.77 13.42
CA THR A 220 -16.80 78.93 13.05
C THR A 220 -17.15 78.25 11.72
N PRO A 221 -16.28 78.27 10.70
CA PRO A 221 -16.61 77.67 9.42
C PRO A 221 -16.77 76.17 9.59
N GLN A 222 -17.94 75.62 9.28
CA GLN A 222 -18.05 74.22 8.91
C GLN A 222 -17.17 74.03 7.68
N ARG A 223 -15.96 73.51 7.91
CA ARG A 223 -15.05 73.10 6.87
C ARG A 223 -15.74 71.95 6.15
N THR A 224 -16.18 72.24 4.94
CA THR A 224 -16.85 71.31 4.04
C THR A 224 -15.93 70.10 3.85
N LEU A 225 -16.34 68.94 4.38
CA LEU A 225 -15.76 67.63 4.08
C LEU A 225 -16.08 67.31 2.62
N VAL A 226 -15.31 67.91 1.71
CA VAL A 226 -15.27 67.54 0.30
C VAL A 226 -13.94 66.83 0.10
N ASP A 227 -14.03 65.57 -0.34
CA ASP A 227 -12.94 64.65 -0.68
C ASP A 227 -12.22 63.90 0.46
N ALA A 228 -12.96 63.32 1.42
CA ALA A 228 -12.47 62.12 2.10
C ALA A 228 -12.84 60.88 1.24
N PRO A 229 -11.90 59.97 0.92
CA PRO A 229 -12.21 58.74 0.19
C PRO A 229 -13.38 58.01 0.87
N GLU A 230 -14.25 57.43 0.05
CA GLU A 230 -15.53 56.88 0.53
C GLU A 230 -15.32 55.89 1.67
N ARG A 231 -16.03 56.12 2.78
CA ARG A 231 -16.00 55.32 4.01
C ARG A 231 -16.58 53.94 3.75
N GLN A 232 -15.81 53.07 3.12
CA GLN A 232 -16.29 51.82 2.59
C GLN A 232 -16.11 50.70 3.62
N MET A 233 -17.15 49.88 3.80
CA MET A 233 -17.08 48.73 4.69
C MET A 233 -16.11 47.69 4.16
N LYS A 234 -15.23 47.19 5.03
CA LYS A 234 -14.36 46.05 4.75
C LYS A 234 -15.18 44.77 4.64
N SER A 235 -14.64 43.85 3.87
CA SER A 235 -15.19 42.51 3.66
C SER A 235 -14.29 41.45 4.27
N LEU A 236 -14.84 40.27 4.47
CA LEU A 236 -14.11 39.10 4.95
C LEU A 236 -14.09 38.03 3.86
N LEU A 237 -12.92 37.46 3.60
CA LEU A 237 -12.77 36.23 2.83
C LEU A 237 -12.29 35.12 3.75
N SER A 238 -12.98 33.97 3.71
CA SER A 238 -12.53 32.71 4.28
C SER A 238 -12.38 31.69 3.16
N VAL A 239 -11.22 31.03 3.10
CA VAL A 239 -10.87 30.01 2.12
C VAL A 239 -10.58 28.70 2.85
N GLU A 240 -11.33 27.65 2.51
CA GLU A 240 -11.08 26.28 2.93
C GLU A 240 -10.67 25.46 1.70
N THR A 241 -9.68 24.57 1.85
CA THR A 241 -9.23 23.71 0.76
C THR A 241 -9.40 22.23 1.09
N VAL A 242 -9.53 21.41 0.05
CA VAL A 242 -9.41 19.95 0.14
C VAL A 242 -8.33 19.54 -0.87
N PRO A 243 -7.14 19.10 -0.43
CA PRO A 243 -6.74 18.78 0.95
C PRO A 243 -6.55 20.05 1.81
N GLY A 244 -6.65 19.88 3.13
CA GLY A 244 -6.71 21.02 4.08
C GLY A 244 -5.39 21.75 4.31
N ASP A 245 -4.26 21.17 3.91
CA ASP A 245 -2.89 21.65 4.10
C ASP A 245 -2.34 22.43 2.88
N ALA A 246 -3.19 22.75 1.91
CA ALA A 246 -2.79 23.56 0.76
C ALA A 246 -2.44 25.01 1.15
N ARG A 247 -1.54 25.63 0.38
CA ARG A 247 -1.17 27.03 0.54
C ARG A 247 -2.08 27.92 -0.29
N VAL A 248 -2.71 28.89 0.36
CA VAL A 248 -3.57 29.90 -0.27
C VAL A 248 -2.78 31.19 -0.45
N THR A 249 -2.83 31.75 -1.66
CA THR A 249 -2.25 33.06 -1.99
C THR A 249 -3.33 33.94 -2.61
N LEU A 250 -3.52 35.12 -2.03
CA LEU A 250 -4.47 36.11 -2.50
C LEU A 250 -3.73 37.25 -3.20
N ARG A 251 -4.13 37.53 -4.45
CA ARG A 251 -3.53 38.58 -5.28
C ARG A 251 -4.57 39.61 -5.71
N GLN A 252 -4.15 40.86 -5.82
CA GLN A 252 -4.91 41.95 -6.41
C GLN A 252 -4.04 42.60 -7.50
N GLY A 253 -4.31 42.26 -8.76
CA GLY A 253 -3.38 42.56 -9.87
C GLY A 253 -2.03 41.88 -9.65
N ASP A 254 -0.95 42.66 -9.69
CA ASP A 254 0.42 42.16 -9.47
C ASP A 254 0.84 42.09 -7.99
N ARG A 255 0.03 42.64 -7.08
CA ARG A 255 0.34 42.70 -5.65
C ARG A 255 -0.20 41.46 -4.93
N THR A 256 0.66 40.79 -4.16
CA THR A 256 0.23 39.77 -3.20
C THR A 256 -0.30 40.48 -1.96
N VAL A 257 -1.56 40.20 -1.61
CA VAL A 257 -2.25 40.85 -0.49
C VAL A 257 -2.04 40.06 0.79
N ALA A 258 -2.17 38.74 0.71
CA ALA A 258 -1.93 37.84 1.84
C ALA A 258 -1.67 36.41 1.35
N THR A 259 -0.91 35.64 2.13
CA THR A 259 -0.59 34.24 1.87
C THR A 259 -0.58 33.46 3.18
N GLY A 260 -1.10 32.24 3.19
CA GLY A 260 -1.09 31.38 4.37
C GLY A 260 -1.55 29.95 4.07
N PRO A 261 -1.46 29.03 5.03
CA PRO A 261 -2.06 27.70 4.91
C PRO A 261 -3.59 27.78 4.97
N SER A 262 -4.28 26.80 4.37
CA SER A 262 -5.69 26.56 4.64
C SER A 262 -5.88 25.97 6.06
N PRO A 263 -7.01 26.27 6.75
CA PRO A 263 -7.99 27.28 6.40
C PRO A 263 -7.40 28.70 6.50
N PHE A 264 -7.68 29.52 5.49
CA PHE A 264 -7.11 30.85 5.32
C PHE A 264 -8.19 31.92 5.43
N ALA A 265 -7.91 33.06 6.06
CA ALA A 265 -8.84 34.17 6.12
C ALA A 265 -8.13 35.53 6.01
N ALA A 266 -8.82 36.50 5.40
CA ALA A 266 -8.28 37.84 5.18
C ALA A 266 -9.38 38.92 5.14
N THR A 267 -9.03 40.10 5.65
CA THR A 267 -9.80 41.35 5.53
C THR A 267 -9.52 41.99 4.17
N LEU A 268 -10.58 42.33 3.40
CA LEU A 268 -10.46 42.80 2.02
C LEU A 268 -11.24 44.08 1.74
N ASP A 269 -10.68 44.89 0.85
CA ASP A 269 -11.32 46.05 0.23
C ASP A 269 -12.21 45.64 -0.95
N GLU A 270 -13.01 46.58 -1.46
CA GLU A 270 -13.69 46.37 -2.74
C GLU A 270 -12.65 46.22 -3.86
N GLY A 271 -12.86 45.21 -4.72
CA GLY A 271 -11.99 45.01 -5.86
C GLY A 271 -12.05 43.61 -6.46
N GLU A 272 -11.23 43.40 -7.49
CA GLU A 272 -11.02 42.09 -8.10
C GLU A 272 -9.82 41.40 -7.46
N TYR A 273 -10.02 40.18 -6.99
CA TYR A 273 -8.98 39.38 -6.37
C TYR A 273 -8.86 38.03 -7.05
N GLU A 274 -7.65 37.49 -7.11
CA GLU A 274 -7.36 36.13 -7.55
C GLU A 274 -6.88 35.31 -6.35
N ILE A 275 -7.57 34.22 -6.08
CA ILE A 275 -7.18 33.22 -5.08
C ILE A 275 -6.45 32.10 -5.84
N SER A 276 -5.17 31.89 -5.54
CA SER A 276 -4.40 30.74 -6.03
C SER A 276 -4.15 29.77 -4.88
N VAL A 277 -4.43 28.49 -5.11
CA VAL A 277 -4.23 27.42 -4.13
C VAL A 277 -3.24 26.42 -4.69
N GLU A 278 -2.15 26.19 -3.95
CA GLU A 278 -1.04 25.33 -4.33
C GLU A 278 -0.83 24.21 -3.32
N HIS A 279 -0.52 23.01 -3.81
CA HIS A 279 -0.20 21.84 -2.99
C HIS A 279 0.76 20.93 -3.77
N PRO A 280 1.75 20.27 -3.12
CA PRO A 280 2.70 19.39 -3.83
C PRO A 280 2.06 18.30 -4.69
N ASP A 281 1.05 17.59 -4.15
CA ASP A 281 0.44 16.43 -4.81
C ASP A 281 -0.84 16.73 -5.61
N TYR A 282 -1.24 18.01 -5.75
CA TYR A 282 -2.52 18.37 -6.38
C TYR A 282 -2.34 19.51 -7.38
N ARG A 283 -3.27 19.61 -8.34
CA ARG A 283 -3.24 20.69 -9.33
C ARG A 283 -3.53 22.04 -8.68
N THR A 284 -2.71 23.04 -9.00
CA THR A 284 -2.97 24.43 -8.62
C THR A 284 -4.33 24.87 -9.13
N VAL A 285 -5.14 25.44 -8.24
CA VAL A 285 -6.45 26.00 -8.57
C VAL A 285 -6.40 27.51 -8.40
N SER A 286 -6.75 28.25 -9.45
CA SER A 286 -6.86 29.71 -9.39
C SER A 286 -8.31 30.13 -9.64
N ARG A 287 -8.82 31.05 -8.82
CA ARG A 287 -10.19 31.57 -8.93
C ARG A 287 -10.19 33.09 -8.76
N SER A 288 -10.69 33.79 -9.78
CA SER A 288 -10.96 35.23 -9.67
C SER A 288 -12.31 35.49 -9.03
N MET A 289 -12.39 36.50 -8.16
CA MET A 289 -13.63 36.94 -7.56
C MET A 289 -13.68 38.46 -7.32
N ARG A 290 -14.86 39.04 -7.55
CA ARG A 290 -15.17 40.42 -7.20
C ARG A 290 -15.66 40.50 -5.75
N ILE A 291 -14.89 41.19 -4.92
CA ILE A 291 -15.23 41.52 -3.54
C ILE A 291 -16.02 42.82 -3.54
N ARG A 292 -17.20 42.80 -2.93
CA ARG A 292 -18.07 43.96 -2.71
C ARG A 292 -18.05 44.33 -1.24
N PRO A 293 -18.22 45.61 -0.90
CA PRO A 293 -18.08 46.08 0.48
C PRO A 293 -19.09 45.47 1.44
N GLY A 294 -18.63 45.21 2.66
CA GLY A 294 -19.44 44.74 3.77
C GLY A 294 -19.98 43.31 3.60
N LYS A 295 -19.30 42.44 2.85
CA LYS A 295 -19.74 41.04 2.64
C LYS A 295 -18.76 40.04 3.25
N VAL A 296 -19.31 38.88 3.66
CA VAL A 296 -18.54 37.71 4.08
C VAL A 296 -18.56 36.69 2.94
N TYR A 297 -17.39 36.41 2.39
CA TYR A 297 -17.17 35.44 1.32
C TYR A 297 -16.58 34.15 1.90
N VAL A 298 -17.15 33.02 1.49
CA VAL A 298 -16.63 31.68 1.83
C VAL A 298 -16.33 30.96 0.54
N ALA A 299 -15.07 30.61 0.33
CA ALA A 299 -14.62 29.84 -0.81
C ALA A 299 -14.13 28.47 -0.33
N ILE A 300 -14.85 27.42 -0.69
CA ILE A 300 -14.37 26.04 -0.54
C ILE A 300 -13.77 25.63 -1.89
N LEU A 301 -12.48 25.36 -1.91
CA LEU A 301 -11.71 25.02 -3.10
C LEU A 301 -11.26 23.57 -3.01
N GLU A 302 -11.93 22.70 -3.75
CA GLU A 302 -11.54 21.30 -3.89
C GLU A 302 -10.48 21.18 -4.98
N MET A 303 -9.31 20.65 -4.63
CA MET A 303 -8.24 20.41 -5.57
C MET A 303 -8.41 18.99 -6.15
N SER A 304 -8.26 18.86 -7.46
CA SER A 304 -8.20 17.54 -8.09
C SER A 304 -6.79 16.95 -7.92
N GLN A 305 -6.70 15.72 -7.38
CA GLN A 305 -5.53 14.88 -7.63
C GLN A 305 -5.50 14.62 -9.14
N GLY A 306 -4.62 15.33 -9.86
CA GLY A 306 -4.26 14.89 -11.19
C GLY A 306 -3.16 13.87 -11.02
N GLU A 307 -3.30 12.67 -11.58
CA GLU A 307 -2.11 11.87 -11.89
C GLU A 307 -1.26 12.73 -12.81
N PHE A 308 -0.18 13.29 -12.27
CA PHE A 308 0.84 13.90 -13.08
C PHE A 308 1.54 12.74 -13.79
N LEU A 309 1.51 12.79 -15.12
CA LEU A 309 2.12 11.75 -15.95
C LEU A 309 3.40 12.30 -16.56
N GLY A 310 4.46 11.49 -16.54
CA GLY A 310 5.58 11.61 -17.47
C GLY A 310 5.50 10.50 -18.53
N TYR A 311 6.47 10.43 -19.41
CA TYR A 311 6.59 9.38 -20.42
C TYR A 311 7.85 8.56 -20.14
N LEU A 312 7.70 7.25 -20.09
CA LEU A 312 8.82 6.32 -20.02
C LEU A 312 8.99 5.63 -21.37
N ARG A 313 10.16 5.79 -21.98
CA ARG A 313 10.57 5.06 -23.17
C ARG A 313 11.65 4.04 -22.81
N VAL A 314 11.41 2.77 -23.07
CA VAL A 314 12.40 1.69 -22.88
C VAL A 314 12.74 1.06 -24.22
N VAL A 315 14.01 1.08 -24.59
CA VAL A 315 14.53 0.50 -25.83
C VAL A 315 15.63 -0.49 -25.49
N THR A 316 15.54 -1.71 -26.03
CA THR A 316 16.58 -2.73 -25.84
C THR A 316 17.19 -3.17 -27.16
N ASP A 317 18.45 -3.59 -27.10
CA ASP A 317 19.08 -4.40 -28.12
C ASP A 317 19.40 -5.81 -27.55
N PRO A 318 18.74 -6.88 -28.05
CA PRO A 318 17.76 -6.87 -29.13
C PRO A 318 16.36 -6.42 -28.67
N PRO A 319 15.45 -6.02 -29.58
CA PRO A 319 14.09 -5.54 -29.26
C PRO A 319 13.10 -6.70 -29.00
N GLY A 320 12.00 -6.44 -28.29
CA GLY A 320 10.98 -7.43 -27.93
C GLY A 320 11.18 -8.04 -26.54
N ALA A 321 11.79 -7.29 -25.62
CA ALA A 321 11.86 -7.64 -24.20
C ALA A 321 10.58 -7.18 -23.50
N ASP A 322 10.05 -7.98 -22.58
CA ASP A 322 8.93 -7.64 -21.73
C ASP A 322 9.35 -6.59 -20.70
N VAL A 323 8.53 -5.56 -20.51
CA VAL A 323 8.75 -4.47 -19.57
C VAL A 323 7.73 -4.56 -18.44
N TYR A 324 8.20 -4.45 -17.21
CA TYR A 324 7.38 -4.42 -15.99
C TYR A 324 7.71 -3.15 -15.22
N ILE A 325 6.71 -2.54 -14.59
CA ILE A 325 6.87 -1.28 -13.85
C ILE A 325 6.16 -1.44 -12.50
N ASP A 326 6.89 -1.21 -11.42
CA ASP A 326 6.52 -1.25 -10.00
C ASP A 326 6.03 -2.61 -9.44
N ASP A 327 5.28 -3.37 -10.23
CA ASP A 327 4.77 -4.70 -9.89
C ASP A 327 5.09 -5.71 -11.00
N ARG A 328 6.13 -6.51 -10.77
CA ARG A 328 6.54 -7.61 -11.68
C ARG A 328 5.52 -8.75 -11.73
N GLU A 329 4.71 -8.94 -10.68
CA GLU A 329 3.73 -10.02 -10.59
C GLU A 329 2.40 -9.69 -11.29
N ALA A 330 2.10 -8.40 -11.47
CA ALA A 330 0.93 -7.92 -12.24
C ALA A 330 1.00 -8.26 -13.74
N GLY A 331 2.18 -8.65 -14.24
CA GLY A 331 2.43 -8.97 -15.63
C GLY A 331 3.07 -7.82 -16.40
N ALA A 332 3.55 -8.12 -17.62
CA ALA A 332 4.25 -7.14 -18.43
C ALA A 332 3.30 -6.01 -18.88
N VAL A 333 3.72 -4.76 -18.69
CA VAL A 333 2.99 -3.57 -19.17
C VAL A 333 3.12 -3.36 -20.68
N GLY A 334 4.12 -4.00 -21.29
CA GLY A 334 4.35 -3.98 -22.73
C GLY A 334 5.69 -4.59 -23.12
N GLN A 335 6.10 -4.40 -24.38
CA GLN A 335 7.35 -4.92 -24.92
C GLN A 335 8.20 -3.82 -25.54
N THR A 336 9.53 -3.98 -25.54
CA THR A 336 10.45 -3.02 -26.14
C THR A 336 10.40 -3.04 -27.68
N PRO A 337 10.47 -1.89 -28.36
CA PRO A 337 10.47 -0.54 -27.79
C PRO A 337 9.13 -0.19 -27.13
N PHE A 338 9.19 0.16 -25.86
CA PHE A 338 8.05 0.51 -25.02
C PHE A 338 7.99 2.02 -24.88
N GLN A 339 6.81 2.63 -25.00
CA GLN A 339 6.62 4.06 -24.77
C GLN A 339 5.20 4.34 -24.30
N ASN A 340 5.01 4.49 -22.99
CA ASN A 340 3.72 4.80 -22.39
C ASN A 340 3.85 5.91 -21.34
N PRO A 341 2.76 6.65 -21.05
CA PRO A 341 2.73 7.51 -19.89
C PRO A 341 2.78 6.68 -18.60
N VAL A 342 3.51 7.18 -17.61
CA VAL A 342 3.63 6.61 -16.26
C VAL A 342 3.40 7.73 -15.24
N THR A 343 3.05 7.38 -14.00
CA THR A 343 2.94 8.37 -12.93
C THR A 343 4.29 9.07 -12.71
N THR A 344 4.27 10.23 -12.08
CA THR A 344 5.53 10.88 -11.69
C THR A 344 6.04 10.33 -10.37
N GLY A 345 7.36 10.28 -10.23
CA GLY A 345 8.05 9.73 -9.06
C GLY A 345 9.03 8.64 -9.45
N GLU A 346 9.51 7.92 -8.43
CA GLU A 346 10.42 6.78 -8.58
C GLU A 346 9.65 5.56 -9.07
N HIS A 347 10.12 4.97 -10.16
CA HIS A 347 9.60 3.74 -10.73
C HIS A 347 10.67 2.67 -10.76
N HIS A 348 10.33 1.46 -10.33
CA HIS A 348 11.24 0.31 -10.46
C HIS A 348 10.85 -0.51 -11.70
N VAL A 349 11.77 -0.60 -12.65
CA VAL A 349 11.52 -1.16 -13.98
C VAL A 349 12.32 -2.44 -14.16
N TRP A 350 11.64 -3.54 -14.48
CA TRP A 350 12.27 -4.78 -14.91
C TRP A 350 12.13 -4.95 -16.41
N ILE A 351 13.21 -5.41 -17.03
CA ILE A 351 13.28 -5.70 -18.46
C ILE A 351 13.70 -7.15 -18.62
N GLU A 352 12.82 -7.96 -19.21
CA GLU A 352 13.02 -9.41 -19.32
C GLU A 352 12.95 -9.88 -20.75
N ARG A 353 13.80 -10.83 -21.10
CA ARG A 353 13.74 -11.47 -22.41
C ARG A 353 14.20 -12.92 -22.31
N PRO A 354 13.46 -13.89 -22.87
CA PRO A 354 13.91 -15.28 -22.92
C PRO A 354 15.31 -15.41 -23.54
N GLY A 355 16.22 -16.09 -22.83
CA GLY A 355 17.62 -16.24 -23.26
C GLY A 355 18.57 -15.10 -22.85
N TYR A 356 18.10 -14.11 -22.09
CA TYR A 356 18.90 -12.97 -21.60
C TYR A 356 18.78 -12.81 -20.09
N GLU A 357 19.74 -12.11 -19.49
CA GLU A 357 19.71 -11.71 -18.09
C GLU A 357 18.63 -10.64 -17.88
N THR A 358 17.94 -10.71 -16.74
CA THR A 358 16.97 -9.68 -16.33
C THR A 358 17.74 -8.41 -15.95
N GLU A 359 17.33 -7.29 -16.53
CA GLU A 359 17.85 -5.96 -16.17
C GLU A 359 16.85 -5.24 -15.27
N GLU A 360 17.35 -4.58 -14.23
CA GLU A 360 16.56 -3.80 -13.28
C GLU A 360 17.05 -2.34 -13.29
N ARG A 361 16.11 -1.38 -13.27
CA ARG A 361 16.40 0.06 -13.25
C ARG A 361 15.43 0.80 -12.36
N ASP A 362 15.96 1.59 -11.43
CA ASP A 362 15.21 2.66 -10.78
C ASP A 362 15.20 3.89 -11.70
N VAL A 363 14.02 4.43 -11.95
CA VAL A 363 13.80 5.54 -12.88
C VAL A 363 12.92 6.59 -12.21
N GLU A 364 13.48 7.75 -11.93
CA GLU A 364 12.72 8.92 -11.51
C GLU A 364 12.09 9.59 -12.74
N VAL A 365 10.77 9.84 -12.69
CA VAL A 365 10.01 10.47 -13.79
C VAL A 365 9.36 11.76 -13.29
N ALA A 366 9.77 12.91 -13.82
CA ALA A 366 9.15 14.19 -13.49
C ALA A 366 7.92 14.53 -14.36
N ILE A 367 7.15 15.53 -13.93
CA ILE A 367 5.91 15.98 -14.59
C ILE A 367 6.19 16.37 -16.05
N GLY A 368 5.57 15.66 -16.99
CA GLY A 368 5.71 15.92 -18.43
C GLY A 368 7.09 15.60 -19.03
N GLU A 369 7.98 14.98 -18.26
CA GLU A 369 9.30 14.55 -18.73
C GLU A 369 9.20 13.33 -19.66
N ASP A 370 10.09 13.21 -20.65
CA ASP A 370 10.25 12.01 -21.48
C ASP A 370 11.58 11.34 -21.11
N VAL A 371 11.50 10.34 -20.24
CA VAL A 371 12.66 9.60 -19.74
C VAL A 371 12.91 8.41 -20.65
N THR A 372 14.11 8.36 -21.26
CA THR A 372 14.50 7.28 -22.18
C THR A 372 15.57 6.40 -21.57
N GLN A 373 15.27 5.10 -21.45
CA GLN A 373 16.20 4.05 -21.05
C GLN A 373 16.62 3.23 -22.28
N GLN A 374 17.92 3.18 -22.56
CA GLN A 374 18.51 2.37 -23.62
C GLN A 374 19.41 1.29 -23.01
N LEU A 375 19.06 0.02 -23.21
CA LEU A 375 19.78 -1.11 -22.62
C LEU A 375 20.27 -2.08 -23.69
N GLN A 376 21.47 -2.63 -23.49
CA GLN A 376 21.95 -3.79 -24.22
C GLN A 376 21.76 -5.02 -23.34
N LEU A 377 21.00 -6.00 -23.81
CA LEU A 377 20.70 -7.19 -23.02
C LEU A 377 21.86 -8.18 -23.08
N THR A 378 22.33 -8.61 -21.91
CA THR A 378 23.36 -9.64 -21.80
C THR A 378 22.73 -11.01 -21.99
N ARG A 379 23.22 -11.77 -22.97
CA ARG A 379 22.70 -13.10 -23.26
C ARG A 379 23.21 -14.08 -22.22
N VAL A 380 22.31 -14.76 -21.49
CA VAL A 380 22.74 -15.81 -20.54
C VAL A 380 23.53 -16.89 -21.27
N THR A 381 24.49 -17.53 -20.61
CA THR A 381 25.28 -18.65 -21.17
C THR A 381 24.83 -20.01 -20.64
N TYR A 382 23.88 -20.02 -19.71
CA TYR A 382 23.39 -21.21 -19.02
C TYR A 382 21.91 -21.47 -19.33
N GLY A 383 21.47 -22.71 -19.08
CA GLY A 383 20.07 -23.10 -18.98
C GLY A 383 19.78 -23.71 -17.60
N ARG A 384 18.51 -24.00 -17.34
CA ARG A 384 18.10 -24.69 -16.10
C ARG A 384 17.61 -26.08 -16.42
N ILE A 385 17.96 -27.07 -15.62
CA ILE A 385 17.36 -28.40 -15.68
C ILE A 385 16.51 -28.64 -14.44
N ARG A 386 15.38 -29.31 -14.62
CA ARG A 386 14.55 -29.78 -13.51
C ARG A 386 14.31 -31.27 -13.67
N ILE A 387 14.82 -32.05 -12.75
CA ILE A 387 14.75 -33.51 -12.78
C ILE A 387 13.80 -33.97 -11.70
N VAL A 388 12.76 -34.69 -12.11
CA VAL A 388 11.80 -35.34 -11.21
C VAL A 388 11.77 -36.83 -11.50
N GLY A 389 11.55 -37.65 -10.47
CA GLY A 389 11.51 -39.09 -10.67
C GLY A 389 10.80 -39.86 -9.57
N ASN A 390 10.62 -41.16 -9.81
CA ASN A 390 9.89 -42.06 -8.91
C ASN A 390 10.67 -42.46 -7.64
N VAL A 391 11.97 -42.15 -7.55
CA VAL A 391 12.83 -42.45 -6.40
C VAL A 391 13.36 -41.14 -5.83
N PRO A 392 12.75 -40.62 -4.75
CA PRO A 392 13.28 -39.47 -4.03
C PRO A 392 14.66 -39.78 -3.45
N GLY A 393 15.58 -38.80 -3.45
CA GLY A 393 16.94 -38.99 -2.96
C GLY A 393 17.88 -39.71 -3.94
N ALA A 394 17.43 -40.01 -5.17
CA ALA A 394 18.32 -40.51 -6.21
C ALA A 394 19.35 -39.45 -6.57
N ILE A 395 20.62 -39.83 -6.67
CA ILE A 395 21.75 -38.93 -6.94
C ILE A 395 21.69 -38.50 -8.41
N VAL A 396 21.84 -37.20 -8.65
CA VAL A 396 21.94 -36.58 -9.97
C VAL A 396 23.39 -36.20 -10.23
N LEU A 397 23.91 -36.65 -11.37
CA LEU A 397 25.20 -36.25 -11.89
C LEU A 397 25.05 -35.54 -13.23
N VAL A 398 25.81 -34.47 -13.43
CA VAL A 398 25.97 -33.75 -14.69
C VAL A 398 27.43 -33.85 -15.09
N ASP A 399 27.69 -34.44 -16.25
CA ASP A 399 29.05 -34.75 -16.76
C ASP A 399 29.93 -35.52 -15.77
N GLY A 400 29.29 -36.39 -14.97
CA GLY A 400 29.96 -37.20 -13.96
C GLY A 400 30.24 -36.51 -12.62
N GLN A 401 29.88 -35.23 -12.48
CA GLN A 401 29.94 -34.52 -11.20
C GLN A 401 28.58 -34.59 -10.50
N GLU A 402 28.56 -34.94 -9.21
CA GLU A 402 27.35 -34.93 -8.38
C GLU A 402 26.88 -33.48 -8.15
N VAL A 403 25.64 -33.19 -8.51
CA VAL A 403 25.05 -31.84 -8.42
C VAL A 403 23.92 -31.73 -7.42
N GLY A 404 23.34 -32.86 -7.00
CA GLY A 404 22.25 -32.92 -6.02
C GLY A 404 21.46 -34.22 -6.11
N GLU A 405 20.26 -34.22 -5.54
CA GLU A 405 19.37 -35.38 -5.47
C GLU A 405 17.99 -35.08 -6.06
N VAL A 406 17.27 -36.10 -6.54
CA VAL A 406 15.90 -35.97 -7.08
C VAL A 406 14.90 -35.70 -5.94
N PRO A 407 14.01 -34.69 -6.05
CA PRO A 407 13.88 -33.74 -7.17
C PRO A 407 15.00 -32.68 -7.17
N TYR A 408 15.59 -32.47 -8.33
CA TYR A 408 16.71 -31.55 -8.51
C TYR A 408 16.33 -30.41 -9.46
N GLU A 409 16.71 -29.18 -9.13
CA GLU A 409 16.62 -28.03 -10.03
C GLU A 409 17.90 -27.18 -9.91
N GLY A 410 18.55 -26.91 -11.04
CA GLY A 410 19.83 -26.20 -11.03
C GLY A 410 20.24 -25.63 -12.38
N GLN A 411 21.19 -24.69 -12.36
CA GLN A 411 21.72 -23.99 -13.54
C GLN A 411 22.99 -24.67 -14.03
N HIS A 412 23.09 -24.86 -15.35
CA HIS A 412 24.23 -25.50 -16.03
C HIS A 412 24.51 -24.77 -17.34
N GLU A 413 25.75 -24.83 -17.82
CA GLU A 413 26.10 -24.21 -19.12
C GLU A 413 25.17 -24.73 -20.24
N ALA A 414 24.92 -23.89 -21.24
CA ALA A 414 24.10 -24.28 -22.37
C ALA A 414 24.90 -25.18 -23.32
N GLY A 415 24.28 -26.26 -23.78
CA GLY A 415 24.88 -27.24 -24.68
C GLY A 415 24.63 -28.69 -24.25
N PRO A 416 25.32 -29.65 -24.89
CA PRO A 416 25.13 -31.07 -24.61
C PRO A 416 25.79 -31.46 -23.29
N HIS A 417 24.97 -31.90 -22.33
CA HIS A 417 25.41 -32.42 -21.04
C HIS A 417 24.98 -33.86 -20.86
N ARG A 418 25.85 -34.68 -20.26
CA ARG A 418 25.53 -36.07 -19.90
C ARG A 418 24.86 -36.07 -18.53
N ILE A 419 23.58 -36.38 -18.50
CA ILE A 419 22.80 -36.42 -17.26
C ILE A 419 22.68 -37.87 -16.81
N THR A 420 23.10 -38.16 -15.59
CA THR A 420 22.98 -39.49 -14.97
C THR A 420 22.14 -39.38 -13.71
N VAL A 421 21.15 -40.26 -13.56
CA VAL A 421 20.38 -40.41 -12.33
C VAL A 421 20.55 -41.82 -11.80
N ARG A 422 21.08 -41.93 -10.58
CA ARG A 422 21.49 -43.18 -9.96
C ARG A 422 20.91 -43.34 -8.56
N HIS A 423 20.57 -44.57 -8.20
CA HIS A 423 20.22 -44.94 -6.83
C HIS A 423 20.67 -46.38 -6.55
N ASP A 424 21.05 -46.66 -5.31
CA ASP A 424 21.45 -48.02 -4.92
C ASP A 424 20.31 -49.03 -5.15
N GLY A 425 20.65 -50.20 -5.68
CA GLY A 425 19.67 -51.24 -6.05
C GLY A 425 18.78 -50.92 -7.26
N MET A 426 19.00 -49.79 -7.95
CA MET A 426 18.29 -49.41 -9.17
C MET A 426 19.23 -49.45 -10.38
N LYS A 427 18.68 -49.59 -11.58
CA LYS A 427 19.40 -49.37 -12.84
C LYS A 427 19.56 -47.88 -13.05
N ASP A 428 20.77 -47.44 -13.38
CA ASP A 428 21.03 -46.04 -13.69
C ASP A 428 20.29 -45.63 -14.98
N TRP A 429 19.84 -44.39 -15.02
CA TRP A 429 19.39 -43.75 -16.26
C TRP A 429 20.43 -42.73 -16.68
N GLU A 430 20.78 -42.73 -17.97
CA GLU A 430 21.79 -41.84 -18.53
C GLU A 430 21.38 -41.41 -19.93
N GLU A 431 21.40 -40.10 -20.19
CA GLU A 431 21.07 -39.53 -21.50
C GLU A 431 21.91 -38.27 -21.77
N LEU A 432 22.20 -38.02 -23.05
CA LEU A 432 22.82 -36.76 -23.49
C LEU A 432 21.70 -35.75 -23.72
N VAL A 433 21.63 -34.73 -22.88
CA VAL A 433 20.60 -33.69 -22.92
C VAL A 433 21.21 -32.38 -23.41
N ASP A 434 20.63 -31.80 -24.45
CA ASP A 434 21.03 -30.48 -24.94
C ASP A 434 20.32 -29.37 -24.15
N ILE A 435 21.01 -28.83 -23.15
CA ILE A 435 20.50 -27.79 -22.26
C ILE A 435 20.39 -26.49 -23.05
N GLN A 436 19.16 -26.06 -23.30
CA GLN A 436 18.90 -24.83 -24.01
C GLN A 436 19.13 -23.62 -23.12
N ARG A 437 19.84 -22.64 -23.68
CA ARG A 437 20.16 -21.37 -23.05
C ARG A 437 18.90 -20.60 -22.65
N GLY A 438 18.84 -20.15 -21.39
CA GLY A 438 17.73 -19.37 -20.85
C GLY A 438 16.38 -20.08 -20.85
N GLN A 439 16.40 -21.42 -20.95
CA GLN A 439 15.22 -22.26 -20.88
C GLN A 439 15.32 -23.24 -19.72
N LEU A 440 14.16 -23.64 -19.22
CA LEU A 440 14.02 -24.76 -18.30
C LEU A 440 13.81 -26.03 -19.12
N THR A 441 14.71 -27.01 -18.99
CA THR A 441 14.59 -28.34 -19.57
C THR A 441 14.06 -29.31 -18.52
N PRO A 442 12.77 -29.68 -18.56
CA PRO A 442 12.19 -30.58 -17.57
C PRO A 442 12.47 -32.03 -17.97
N ILE A 443 12.97 -32.83 -17.04
CA ILE A 443 13.33 -34.23 -17.25
C ILE A 443 12.55 -35.09 -16.25
N ARG A 444 11.79 -36.05 -16.77
CA ARG A 444 11.09 -37.06 -15.96
C ARG A 444 11.85 -38.37 -16.05
N VAL A 445 12.28 -38.90 -14.91
CA VAL A 445 13.04 -40.16 -14.83
C VAL A 445 12.27 -41.22 -14.07
N ARG A 446 12.23 -42.43 -14.60
CA ARG A 446 11.65 -43.61 -13.97
C ARG A 446 12.72 -44.69 -13.83
N LEU A 447 13.35 -44.73 -12.65
CA LEU A 447 14.32 -45.76 -12.30
C LEU A 447 13.63 -47.12 -12.09
N ARG A 448 14.23 -48.17 -12.64
CA ARG A 448 13.81 -49.56 -12.49
C ARG A 448 14.77 -50.33 -11.57
N PRO A 449 14.30 -51.34 -10.83
CA PRO A 449 15.18 -52.16 -9.98
C PRO A 449 16.29 -52.86 -10.77
N ALA A 450 17.48 -52.91 -10.20
CA ALA A 450 18.58 -53.73 -10.70
C ALA A 450 18.39 -55.21 -10.29
N VAL A 451 18.82 -56.13 -11.14
CA VAL A 451 18.74 -57.57 -10.86
C VAL A 451 19.73 -57.95 -9.76
N SER A 452 19.23 -58.56 -8.69
CA SER A 452 20.11 -59.07 -7.63
C SER A 452 20.96 -60.24 -8.14
N ARG A 453 22.26 -60.22 -7.85
CA ARG A 453 23.21 -61.28 -8.26
C ARG A 453 23.39 -62.38 -7.20
N SER A 454 22.55 -62.39 -6.15
CA SER A 454 22.65 -63.35 -5.05
C SER A 454 22.42 -64.80 -5.49
N GLY A 455 21.47 -65.05 -6.40
CA GLY A 455 21.23 -66.38 -6.96
C GLY A 455 22.42 -66.91 -7.77
N ALA A 456 23.13 -66.03 -8.47
CA ALA A 456 24.33 -66.39 -9.21
C ALA A 456 25.47 -66.81 -8.27
N TRP A 457 25.70 -66.05 -7.19
CA TRP A 457 26.68 -66.36 -6.15
C TRP A 457 26.35 -67.62 -5.35
N ALA A 458 25.07 -67.85 -5.04
CA ALA A 458 24.63 -69.08 -4.38
C ALA A 458 24.92 -70.32 -5.25
N THR A 459 24.62 -70.22 -6.55
CA THR A 459 24.89 -71.29 -7.52
C THR A 459 26.39 -71.53 -7.71
N ALA A 460 27.19 -70.47 -7.79
CA ALA A 460 28.65 -70.56 -7.86
C ALA A 460 29.22 -71.26 -6.62
N SER A 461 28.78 -70.85 -5.44
CA SER A 461 29.22 -71.42 -4.16
C SER A 461 28.92 -72.91 -4.08
N LEU A 462 27.72 -73.32 -4.49
CA LEU A 462 27.35 -74.74 -4.55
C LEU A 462 28.23 -75.50 -5.54
N GLY A 463 28.51 -74.92 -6.71
CA GLY A 463 29.43 -75.48 -7.70
C GLY A 463 30.85 -75.71 -7.14
N VAL A 464 31.39 -74.75 -6.39
CA VAL A 464 32.71 -74.85 -5.75
C VAL A 464 32.73 -75.95 -4.69
N ILE A 465 31.68 -76.07 -3.87
CA ILE A 465 31.58 -77.14 -2.86
C ILE A 465 31.55 -78.51 -3.53
N VAL A 466 30.73 -78.68 -4.57
CA VAL A 466 30.64 -79.95 -5.33
C VAL A 466 31.96 -80.27 -6.01
N LEU A 467 32.63 -79.26 -6.59
CA LEU A 467 33.97 -79.41 -7.18
C LEU A 467 34.98 -79.90 -6.14
N GLY A 468 35.03 -79.28 -4.96
CA GLY A 468 35.92 -79.68 -3.87
C GLY A 468 35.65 -81.10 -3.37
N GLY A 469 34.38 -81.48 -3.24
CA GLY A 469 33.98 -82.86 -2.94
C GLY A 469 34.43 -83.86 -4.00
N GLY A 470 34.30 -83.49 -5.28
CA GLY A 470 34.79 -84.28 -6.42
C GLY A 470 36.31 -84.49 -6.37
N ILE A 471 37.08 -83.43 -6.11
CA ILE A 471 38.55 -83.52 -5.94
C ILE A 471 38.91 -84.46 -4.78
N ALA A 472 38.27 -84.30 -3.61
CA ALA A 472 38.54 -85.14 -2.46
C ALA A 472 38.24 -86.63 -2.72
N LEU A 473 37.10 -86.92 -3.37
CA LEU A 473 36.74 -88.28 -3.76
C LEU A 473 37.70 -88.86 -4.79
N GLY A 474 38.15 -88.06 -5.76
CA GLY A 474 39.15 -88.46 -6.75
C GLY A 474 40.48 -88.84 -6.08
N LEU A 475 41.00 -87.99 -5.19
CA LEU A 475 42.22 -88.28 -4.43
C LEU A 475 42.11 -89.56 -3.58
N LEU A 476 40.95 -89.78 -2.93
CA LEU A 476 40.70 -91.01 -2.18
C LEU A 476 40.61 -92.25 -3.09
N GLY A 477 40.02 -92.10 -4.27
CA GLY A 477 39.92 -93.14 -5.29
C GLY A 477 41.30 -93.53 -5.84
N ASP A 478 42.11 -92.54 -6.23
CA ASP A 478 43.48 -92.72 -6.73
C ASP A 478 44.39 -93.37 -5.67
N GLY A 479 44.23 -92.98 -4.40
CA GLY A 479 44.95 -93.61 -3.28
C GLY A 479 44.63 -95.10 -3.15
N LEU A 480 43.33 -95.45 -3.19
CA LEU A 480 42.90 -96.86 -3.15
C LEU A 480 43.36 -97.64 -4.39
N GLU A 481 43.35 -97.03 -5.57
CA GLU A 481 43.84 -97.66 -6.80
C GLU A 481 45.33 -97.97 -6.72
N THR A 482 46.11 -97.04 -6.17
CA THR A 482 47.56 -97.22 -5.91
C THR A 482 47.82 -98.35 -4.92
N ASP A 483 47.09 -98.38 -3.80
CA ASP A 483 47.20 -99.46 -2.80
C ASP A 483 46.85 -100.83 -3.39
N LEU A 484 45.77 -100.90 -4.18
CA LEU A 484 45.34 -102.12 -4.85
C LEU A 484 46.35 -102.61 -5.90
N ALA A 485 46.99 -101.69 -6.64
CA ALA A 485 48.05 -102.03 -7.57
C ALA A 485 49.26 -102.64 -6.86
N ASN A 486 49.70 -102.01 -5.76
CA ASN A 486 50.80 -102.51 -4.93
C ASN A 486 50.50 -103.91 -4.34
N ASP A 487 49.28 -104.13 -3.86
CA ASP A 487 48.87 -105.44 -3.31
C ASP A 487 48.73 -106.52 -4.40
N ARG A 488 48.30 -106.14 -5.62
CA ARG A 488 48.26 -107.03 -6.80
C ARG A 488 49.67 -107.47 -7.20
N ASP A 489 50.60 -106.53 -7.31
CA ASP A 489 51.98 -106.81 -7.69
C ASP A 489 52.70 -107.65 -6.64
N ALA A 490 52.32 -107.51 -5.36
CA ALA A 490 52.82 -108.34 -4.27
C ALA A 490 52.13 -109.72 -4.18
N GLY A 491 51.15 -110.04 -5.04
CA GLY A 491 50.42 -111.30 -5.03
C GLY A 491 49.51 -111.52 -3.82
N ARG A 492 49.13 -110.45 -3.11
CA ARG A 492 48.34 -110.48 -1.87
C ARG A 492 46.90 -110.03 -2.04
N LEU A 493 46.51 -109.61 -3.25
CA LEU A 493 45.18 -109.11 -3.53
C LEU A 493 44.18 -110.26 -3.72
N ALA A 494 43.09 -110.24 -2.95
CA ALA A 494 41.94 -111.11 -3.17
C ALA A 494 41.02 -110.54 -4.26
N ASP A 495 40.44 -111.41 -5.09
CA ASP A 495 39.56 -110.99 -6.20
C ASP A 495 38.26 -110.31 -5.71
N ASP A 496 37.83 -110.58 -4.47
CA ASP A 496 36.64 -110.03 -3.83
C ASP A 496 36.94 -108.91 -2.81
N ASP A 497 38.13 -108.31 -2.86
CA ASP A 497 38.51 -107.24 -1.93
C ASP A 497 37.54 -106.03 -2.04
N PRO A 498 36.88 -105.63 -0.93
CA PRO A 498 35.88 -104.55 -0.94
C PRO A 498 36.46 -103.17 -1.32
N ARG A 499 37.79 -102.98 -1.22
CA ARG A 499 38.48 -101.76 -1.65
C ARG A 499 38.35 -101.54 -3.16
N ILE A 500 38.26 -102.61 -3.97
CA ILE A 500 38.10 -102.53 -5.43
C ILE A 500 36.79 -101.83 -5.78
N LEU A 501 35.69 -102.25 -5.14
CA LEU A 501 34.38 -101.63 -5.36
C LEU A 501 34.37 -100.20 -4.84
N ARG A 502 34.98 -99.94 -3.68
CA ARG A 502 35.04 -98.61 -3.07
C ARG A 502 35.81 -97.61 -3.94
N GLY A 503 36.96 -98.00 -4.50
CA GLY A 503 37.73 -97.16 -5.43
C GLY A 503 36.94 -96.81 -6.70
N LYS A 504 36.25 -97.80 -7.30
CA LYS A 504 35.36 -97.56 -8.45
C LYS A 504 34.21 -96.61 -8.12
N ILE A 505 33.60 -96.75 -6.93
CA ILE A 505 32.54 -95.84 -6.46
C ILE A 505 33.09 -94.43 -6.28
N PHE A 506 34.28 -94.25 -5.67
CA PHE A 506 34.89 -92.94 -5.46
C PHE A 506 35.25 -92.26 -6.78
N ASN A 507 35.90 -92.95 -7.72
CA ASN A 507 36.23 -92.39 -9.03
C ASN A 507 34.97 -92.08 -9.86
N GLY A 508 33.96 -92.95 -9.80
CA GLY A 508 32.66 -92.71 -10.43
C GLY A 508 31.92 -91.50 -9.85
N ALA A 509 31.91 -91.37 -8.51
CA ALA A 509 31.31 -90.25 -7.80
C ALA A 509 32.08 -88.93 -8.04
N ALA A 510 33.41 -88.97 -8.14
CA ALA A 510 34.24 -87.82 -8.49
C ALA A 510 33.91 -87.29 -9.89
N ASN A 511 33.85 -88.16 -10.90
CA ASN A 511 33.46 -87.77 -12.26
C ASN A 511 32.05 -87.18 -12.33
N ALA A 512 31.10 -87.78 -11.61
CA ALA A 512 29.75 -87.23 -11.50
C ALA A 512 29.75 -85.84 -10.84
N ALA A 513 30.52 -85.66 -9.76
CA ALA A 513 30.68 -84.38 -9.09
C ALA A 513 31.30 -83.31 -10.00
N PHE A 514 32.33 -83.63 -10.80
CA PHE A 514 32.89 -82.70 -11.77
C PHE A 514 31.88 -82.28 -12.84
N GLY A 515 31.08 -83.22 -13.36
CA GLY A 515 30.00 -82.91 -14.30
C GLY A 515 28.96 -81.96 -13.70
N VAL A 516 28.51 -82.23 -12.48
CA VAL A 516 27.56 -81.37 -11.76
C VAL A 516 28.15 -79.99 -11.47
N ALA A 517 29.39 -79.92 -11.02
CA ALA A 517 30.09 -78.66 -10.77
C ALA A 517 30.21 -77.81 -12.04
N GLY A 518 30.53 -78.43 -13.19
CA GLY A 518 30.57 -77.74 -14.48
C GLY A 518 29.21 -77.16 -14.89
N LEU A 519 28.13 -77.92 -14.72
CA LEU A 519 26.76 -77.44 -14.99
C LEU A 519 26.36 -76.29 -14.07
N LEU A 520 26.69 -76.37 -12.77
CA LEU A 520 26.44 -75.31 -11.81
C LEU A 520 27.26 -74.04 -12.15
N GLY A 521 28.49 -74.20 -12.62
CA GLY A 521 29.32 -73.10 -13.11
C GLY A 521 28.68 -72.38 -14.30
N LEU A 522 28.22 -73.14 -15.31
CA LEU A 522 27.52 -72.58 -16.47
C LEU A 522 26.20 -71.90 -16.08
N LEU A 523 25.44 -72.49 -15.16
CA LEU A 523 24.19 -71.90 -14.67
C LEU A 523 24.42 -70.62 -13.87
N SER A 524 25.49 -70.57 -13.06
CA SER A 524 25.89 -69.35 -12.35
C SER A 524 26.26 -68.24 -13.33
N LEU A 525 27.06 -68.54 -14.37
CA LEU A 525 27.41 -67.58 -15.41
C LEU A 525 26.16 -67.05 -16.14
N TYR A 526 25.21 -67.93 -16.45
CA TYR A 526 23.92 -67.54 -17.02
C TYR A 526 23.16 -66.55 -16.12
N TYR A 527 23.10 -66.79 -14.81
CA TYR A 527 22.46 -65.85 -13.88
C TYR A 527 23.22 -64.53 -13.68
N PHE A 528 24.53 -64.50 -13.93
CA PHE A 528 25.30 -63.26 -13.95
C PHE A 528 25.01 -62.38 -15.17
N VAL A 529 24.88 -62.99 -16.35
CA VAL A 529 24.70 -62.25 -17.60
C VAL A 529 23.24 -61.91 -17.86
N ARG A 530 22.30 -62.77 -17.44
CA ARG A 530 20.88 -62.55 -17.70
C ARG A 530 20.37 -61.33 -16.94
N ASP A 531 19.74 -60.42 -17.66
CA ASP A 531 18.92 -59.34 -17.11
C ASP A 531 17.52 -59.40 -17.73
N PRO A 532 16.50 -59.87 -17.01
CA PRO A 532 15.13 -59.96 -17.52
C PRO A 532 14.31 -58.68 -17.28
N LEU A 533 14.85 -57.68 -16.58
CA LEU A 533 14.10 -56.47 -16.22
C LEU A 533 14.30 -55.37 -17.29
N PRO A 534 13.27 -54.54 -17.56
CA PRO A 534 13.43 -53.40 -18.44
C PRO A 534 14.45 -52.41 -17.87
N ASP A 535 15.05 -51.60 -18.75
CA ASP A 535 15.97 -50.53 -18.34
C ASP A 535 15.21 -49.34 -17.74
N SER A 536 15.95 -48.47 -17.05
CA SER A 536 15.40 -47.22 -16.55
C SER A 536 15.06 -46.31 -17.72
N GLU A 537 13.90 -45.66 -17.63
CA GLU A 537 13.35 -44.82 -18.71
C GLU A 537 13.43 -43.35 -18.29
N GLY A 538 13.66 -42.46 -19.24
CA GLY A 538 13.59 -41.03 -19.03
C GLY A 538 12.93 -40.34 -20.21
N THR A 539 12.37 -39.16 -19.95
CA THR A 539 11.80 -38.32 -20.99
C THR A 539 12.26 -36.90 -20.74
N VAL A 540 13.06 -36.38 -21.67
CA VAL A 540 13.35 -34.96 -21.78
C VAL A 540 12.14 -34.30 -22.42
N LEU A 541 11.46 -33.45 -21.66
CA LEU A 541 10.31 -32.69 -22.16
C LEU A 541 10.80 -31.46 -22.94
N GLU A 542 9.93 -30.92 -23.79
CA GLU A 542 10.24 -29.70 -24.54
C GLU A 542 10.69 -28.58 -23.58
N PRO A 543 11.89 -28.00 -23.80
CA PRO A 543 12.35 -26.85 -23.04
C PRO A 543 11.33 -25.72 -23.11
N ARG A 544 11.10 -25.07 -21.97
CA ARG A 544 10.19 -23.92 -21.87
C ARG A 544 10.97 -22.69 -21.47
N ASP A 545 10.61 -21.55 -22.05
CA ASP A 545 11.08 -20.26 -21.56
C ASP A 545 10.63 -20.12 -20.10
N TRP A 546 11.58 -19.88 -19.21
CA TRP A 546 11.38 -19.79 -17.77
C TRP A 546 10.62 -18.53 -17.32
N THR A 547 10.25 -17.63 -18.23
CA THR A 547 9.39 -16.46 -18.00
C THR A 547 7.90 -16.83 -17.81
N PHE A 548 7.59 -18.05 -17.36
CA PHE A 548 6.20 -18.48 -17.20
C PHE A 548 5.50 -17.77 -16.02
N VAL A 549 4.58 -16.89 -16.41
CA VAL A 549 3.50 -16.30 -15.61
C VAL A 549 2.77 -17.41 -14.82
N PRO A 550 2.49 -17.22 -13.52
CA PRO A 550 1.64 -18.14 -12.78
C PRO A 550 0.27 -18.23 -13.46
N HIS A 551 -0.12 -19.42 -13.90
CA HIS A 551 -1.45 -19.67 -14.44
C HIS A 551 -2.46 -19.60 -13.29
N ILE A 552 -3.14 -18.46 -13.14
CA ILE A 552 -4.35 -18.38 -12.32
C ILE A 552 -5.48 -18.94 -13.17
N ASP A 553 -5.96 -20.13 -12.81
CA ASP A 553 -7.17 -20.73 -13.37
C ASP A 553 -8.36 -19.77 -13.13
N PRO A 554 -9.03 -19.24 -14.17
CA PRO A 554 -10.10 -18.24 -13.99
C PRO A 554 -11.37 -18.80 -13.35
N VAL A 555 -11.45 -20.10 -13.05
CA VAL A 555 -12.73 -20.75 -12.72
C VAL A 555 -13.08 -20.78 -11.22
N HIS A 556 -12.21 -20.36 -10.29
CA HIS A 556 -12.55 -20.37 -8.86
C HIS A 556 -12.33 -19.03 -8.13
N ARG A 557 -13.17 -18.03 -8.45
CA ARG A 557 -13.55 -17.00 -7.47
C ARG A 557 -14.53 -17.58 -6.45
N ALA A 558 -14.02 -18.29 -5.46
CA ALA A 558 -14.54 -18.33 -4.09
C ALA A 558 -13.76 -19.36 -3.26
N GLY A 559 -12.89 -18.86 -2.37
CA GLY A 559 -12.51 -19.55 -1.13
C GLY A 559 -11.65 -20.81 -1.25
N GLY A 560 -10.34 -20.62 -1.06
CA GLY A 560 -9.41 -21.70 -0.72
C GLY A 560 -8.39 -21.97 -1.83
N ALA A 561 -7.22 -21.32 -1.72
CA ALA A 561 -6.05 -21.73 -2.48
C ALA A 561 -5.62 -23.14 -2.03
N GLN A 562 -6.10 -24.16 -2.73
CA GLN A 562 -5.48 -25.48 -2.69
C GLN A 562 -4.41 -25.52 -3.77
N LEU A 563 -3.15 -25.56 -3.33
CA LEU A 563 -2.00 -25.89 -4.17
C LEU A 563 -2.16 -27.35 -4.63
N ASN A 564 -2.80 -27.55 -5.79
CA ASN A 564 -2.86 -28.85 -6.44
C ASN A 564 -1.62 -29.01 -7.33
N TRP A 565 -0.71 -29.87 -6.88
CA TRP A 565 0.40 -30.37 -7.68
C TRP A 565 -0.14 -31.44 -8.63
N SER A 566 -0.23 -31.15 -9.93
CA SER A 566 -0.45 -32.18 -10.95
C SER A 566 0.90 -32.71 -11.46
N PHE A 567 1.16 -34.00 -11.21
CA PHE A 567 2.37 -34.77 -11.51
C PHE A 567 2.61 -34.97 -13.02
#